data_AF-A0A134BV02-F1
#
_entry.id   AF-A0A134BV02-F1
#
_cell.length_a   1.000
_cell.length_b   1.000
_cell.length_c   1.000
_cell.angle_alpha   90.00
_cell.angle_beta   90.00
_cell.angle_gamma   90.00
#
_symmetry.space_group_name_H-M   'P 1'
#
loop_
_entity.id
_entity.type
_entity.pdbx_description
1 polymer ?
#
loop_
_entity_poly.entity_id
_entity_poly.type
_entity_poly.pdbx_seq_one_letter_code
_entity_poly.pdbx_strand_id
1 'polypeptide(L)'
;MQKANYLNTRTASGNSGKYPLSTQTLDFIQQQIMLLQQLGYIGGSKYILRQPDGKNAGLCYIDGEFYTLAAKPVMSDAIKFVCIATKTENIKADGETYAEARTYKTAALSSTSSSTCFPIDKFSVLVSNSALAEQVKQAPQVVLEYLKDVLAEKMPMLVKSGLTRAQLDTLLTSCVMTCTNSVAIAGQTNYGLTVMPAGAVGCVMQTAIMGDGTKFTRVRTAQGWAGDWAWHRTERDMYTIEMRIVRGVVYIRHGELPADAKIIVVRKKRRSAWRSTGGAKSYTHNKGKRIKRAPKRAWVHYKGIVLNNGKADEWYVPHCIAVANSKADADLLSKEMGGLCRPLIKQLPNDSDGNEVYSVSGVRKRVTTGKRTAKSKASGYVEVGIQVVRNDADGTRMVGGEVARLKYRIQNKRVNTGKTVLVLGITRKVYKRVCYRSFSMR
;
A
#
# COMPACT_ATOMS: atom_id res chain seq x y z
N MET A 1 -48.58 -32.25 -7.34
CA MET A 1 -47.87 -33.29 -8.12
C MET A 1 -48.68 -34.57 -8.09
N GLN A 2 -48.66 -35.32 -9.20
CA GLN A 2 -49.24 -36.65 -9.26
C GLN A 2 -48.15 -37.65 -8.85
N LYS A 3 -48.43 -38.50 -7.87
CA LYS A 3 -47.48 -39.51 -7.40
C LYS A 3 -48.06 -40.90 -7.64
N ALA A 4 -47.19 -41.81 -8.04
CA ALA A 4 -47.49 -43.23 -8.06
C ALA A 4 -46.89 -43.91 -6.82
N ASN A 5 -47.63 -44.84 -6.24
CA ASN A 5 -47.23 -45.56 -5.04
C ASN A 5 -46.59 -46.90 -5.43
N TYR A 6 -45.27 -46.92 -5.68
CA TYR A 6 -44.58 -48.11 -6.18
C TYR A 6 -44.20 -49.13 -5.10
N LEU A 7 -44.12 -48.71 -3.83
CA LEU A 7 -43.57 -49.51 -2.74
C LEU A 7 -44.63 -50.09 -1.79
N ASN A 8 -45.82 -49.48 -1.72
CA ASN A 8 -46.85 -49.85 -0.73
C ASN A 8 -48.17 -50.36 -1.34
N THR A 9 -48.29 -50.45 -2.67
CA THR A 9 -49.49 -51.02 -3.32
C THR A 9 -49.55 -52.53 -3.13
N ARG A 10 -50.66 -53.03 -2.58
CA ARG A 10 -50.96 -54.46 -2.44
C ARG A 10 -52.16 -54.83 -3.30
N THR A 11 -52.10 -55.99 -3.93
CA THR A 11 -53.26 -56.59 -4.60
C THR A 11 -54.13 -57.32 -3.57
N ALA A 12 -55.38 -57.66 -3.94
CA ALA A 12 -56.27 -58.44 -3.08
C ALA A 12 -55.72 -59.83 -2.72
N SER A 13 -54.80 -60.37 -3.53
CA SER A 13 -54.10 -61.64 -3.36
C SER A 13 -52.82 -61.53 -2.50
N GLY A 14 -52.49 -60.34 -1.98
CA GLY A 14 -51.33 -60.12 -1.11
C GLY A 14 -49.99 -59.99 -1.84
N ASN A 15 -49.98 -59.98 -3.18
CA ASN A 15 -48.77 -59.84 -3.96
C ASN A 15 -48.30 -58.38 -4.00
N SER A 16 -47.03 -58.16 -3.72
CA SER A 16 -46.34 -56.89 -3.88
C SER A 16 -45.64 -56.83 -5.25
N GLY A 17 -45.92 -55.79 -6.03
CA GLY A 17 -45.03 -55.33 -7.12
C GLY A 17 -45.00 -56.16 -8.40
N LYS A 18 -46.09 -56.14 -9.19
CA LYS A 18 -46.00 -56.40 -10.64
C LYS A 18 -46.12 -55.08 -11.42
N TYR A 19 -45.24 -54.12 -11.13
CA TYR A 19 -44.98 -53.06 -12.11
C TYR A 19 -44.06 -53.65 -13.20
N PRO A 20 -44.24 -53.29 -14.48
CA PRO A 20 -43.46 -53.87 -15.61
C PRO A 20 -41.96 -53.53 -15.58
N LEU A 21 -41.51 -52.75 -14.61
CA LEU A 21 -40.14 -52.34 -14.33
C LEU A 21 -39.86 -52.51 -12.83
N SER A 22 -38.58 -52.61 -12.44
CA SER A 22 -38.21 -52.69 -11.02
C SER A 22 -38.78 -51.49 -10.25
N THR A 23 -39.54 -51.76 -9.18
CA THR A 23 -40.22 -50.74 -8.38
C THR A 23 -39.23 -49.77 -7.71
N GLN A 24 -38.01 -50.24 -7.44
CA GLN A 24 -36.89 -49.43 -6.93
C GLN A 24 -36.38 -48.42 -7.98
N THR A 25 -36.26 -48.84 -9.25
CA THR A 25 -35.84 -47.93 -10.33
C THR A 25 -36.90 -46.85 -10.58
N LEU A 26 -38.18 -47.23 -10.56
CA LEU A 26 -39.29 -46.27 -10.73
C LEU A 26 -39.38 -45.26 -9.58
N ASP A 27 -39.14 -45.71 -8.34
CA ASP A 27 -39.09 -44.82 -7.19
C ASP A 27 -37.89 -43.85 -7.26
N PHE A 28 -36.70 -44.36 -7.64
CA PHE A 28 -35.53 -43.50 -7.87
C PHE A 28 -35.78 -42.41 -8.92
N ILE A 29 -36.40 -42.75 -10.06
CA ILE A 29 -36.76 -41.76 -11.10
C ILE A 29 -37.74 -40.72 -10.54
N GLN A 30 -38.76 -41.15 -9.80
CA GLN A 30 -39.72 -40.26 -9.16
C GLN A 30 -39.03 -39.30 -8.17
N GLN A 31 -38.03 -39.77 -7.42
CA GLN A 31 -37.22 -38.92 -6.52
C GLN A 31 -36.38 -37.88 -7.29
N GLN A 32 -35.77 -38.25 -8.44
CA GLN A 32 -35.04 -37.28 -9.27
C GLN A 32 -35.96 -36.18 -9.84
N ILE A 33 -37.18 -36.54 -10.25
CA ILE A 33 -38.19 -35.56 -10.70
C ILE A 33 -38.61 -34.64 -9.53
N MET A 34 -38.73 -35.18 -8.32
CA MET A 34 -38.99 -34.37 -7.12
C MET A 34 -37.84 -33.43 -6.76
N LEU A 35 -36.59 -33.76 -7.10
CA LEU A 35 -35.46 -32.85 -6.94
C LEU A 35 -35.56 -31.66 -7.91
N LEU A 36 -35.90 -31.90 -9.19
CA LEU A 36 -36.11 -30.82 -10.16
C LEU A 36 -37.20 -29.84 -9.73
N GLN A 37 -38.21 -30.34 -9.04
CA GLN A 37 -39.30 -29.55 -8.51
C GLN A 37 -38.85 -28.54 -7.44
N GLN A 38 -37.71 -28.76 -6.77
CA GLN A 38 -37.11 -27.79 -5.84
C GLN A 38 -36.67 -26.50 -6.53
N LEU A 39 -36.37 -26.53 -7.84
CA LEU A 39 -36.10 -25.33 -8.63
C LEU A 39 -37.29 -24.36 -8.63
N GLY A 40 -38.50 -24.85 -8.31
CA GLY A 40 -39.68 -24.02 -8.11
C GLY A 40 -39.47 -22.92 -7.06
N TYR A 41 -38.61 -23.12 -6.05
CA TYR A 41 -38.33 -22.09 -5.04
C TYR A 41 -37.69 -20.80 -5.59
N ILE A 42 -37.16 -20.81 -6.82
CA ILE A 42 -36.65 -19.59 -7.48
C ILE A 42 -37.76 -18.53 -7.60
N GLY A 43 -39.02 -18.93 -7.78
CA GLY A 43 -40.18 -18.03 -7.81
C GLY A 43 -40.73 -17.64 -6.43
N GLY A 44 -40.15 -18.15 -5.34
CA GLY A 44 -40.64 -18.00 -3.98
C GLY A 44 -41.45 -19.21 -3.48
N SER A 45 -42.06 -19.07 -2.29
CA SER A 45 -42.79 -20.17 -1.63
C SER A 45 -44.21 -20.39 -2.17
N LYS A 46 -44.87 -19.34 -2.67
CA LYS A 46 -46.23 -19.42 -3.25
C LYS A 46 -46.36 -18.48 -4.43
N TYR A 47 -46.61 -19.00 -5.61
CA TYR A 47 -46.82 -18.20 -6.82
C TYR A 47 -47.64 -18.92 -7.88
N ILE A 48 -48.27 -18.15 -8.76
CA ILE A 48 -48.96 -18.69 -9.94
C ILE A 48 -48.02 -18.48 -11.14
N LEU A 49 -47.51 -19.58 -11.68
CA LEU A 49 -46.62 -19.56 -12.84
C LEU A 49 -47.40 -19.32 -14.14
N ARG A 50 -48.61 -19.85 -14.23
CA ARG A 50 -49.54 -19.65 -15.35
C ARG A 50 -50.97 -19.61 -14.82
N GLN A 51 -51.69 -18.53 -15.12
CA GLN A 51 -53.10 -18.43 -14.77
C GLN A 51 -53.97 -19.36 -15.65
N PRO A 52 -55.08 -19.90 -15.12
CA PRO A 52 -56.08 -20.58 -15.92
C PRO A 52 -56.89 -19.55 -16.74
N ASP A 53 -57.30 -19.91 -17.95
CA ASP A 53 -58.04 -19.02 -18.86
C ASP A 53 -59.51 -19.43 -19.09
N GLY A 54 -60.01 -20.40 -18.33
CA GLY A 54 -61.36 -20.95 -18.48
C GLY A 54 -61.43 -22.18 -19.39
N LYS A 55 -60.41 -22.40 -20.23
CA LYS A 55 -60.30 -23.54 -21.16
C LYS A 55 -59.07 -24.42 -20.84
N ASN A 56 -57.93 -23.78 -20.65
CA ASN A 56 -56.64 -24.39 -20.34
C ASN A 56 -56.37 -24.30 -18.84
N ALA A 57 -55.79 -25.38 -18.30
CA ALA A 57 -55.35 -25.42 -16.92
C ALA A 57 -54.12 -24.50 -16.70
N GLY A 58 -54.10 -23.82 -15.56
CA GLY A 58 -52.95 -23.09 -15.07
C GLY A 58 -51.92 -23.98 -14.36
N LEU A 59 -50.93 -23.33 -13.76
CA LEU A 59 -49.89 -23.97 -12.96
C LEU A 59 -49.52 -23.05 -11.80
N CYS A 60 -49.56 -23.58 -10.58
CA CYS A 60 -49.10 -22.86 -9.40
C CYS A 60 -48.09 -23.68 -8.60
N TYR A 61 -47.29 -22.98 -7.81
CA TYR A 61 -46.32 -23.54 -6.89
C TYR A 61 -46.70 -23.16 -5.47
N ILE A 62 -46.72 -24.14 -4.57
CA ILE A 62 -47.07 -23.95 -3.15
C ILE A 62 -46.12 -24.82 -2.32
N ASP A 63 -45.29 -24.16 -1.52
CA ASP A 63 -44.46 -24.73 -0.45
C ASP A 63 -43.71 -26.01 -0.86
N GLY A 64 -42.99 -25.98 -1.99
CA GLY A 64 -42.19 -27.13 -2.44
C GLY A 64 -42.86 -27.97 -3.52
N GLU A 65 -44.13 -27.72 -3.85
CA GLU A 65 -44.88 -28.57 -4.77
C GLU A 65 -45.57 -27.77 -5.90
N PHE A 66 -45.53 -28.27 -7.15
CA PHE A 66 -46.25 -27.74 -8.30
C PHE A 66 -47.61 -28.44 -8.39
N TYR A 67 -48.64 -27.66 -8.65
CA TYR A 67 -50.01 -28.11 -8.81
C TYR A 67 -50.58 -27.59 -10.12
N THR A 68 -51.14 -28.51 -10.89
CA THR A 68 -52.01 -28.12 -12.01
C THR A 68 -53.20 -27.37 -11.44
N LEU A 69 -53.38 -26.12 -11.88
CA LEU A 69 -54.46 -25.26 -11.45
C LEU A 69 -55.63 -25.45 -12.42
N ALA A 70 -56.79 -25.86 -11.90
CA ALA A 70 -57.96 -26.18 -12.71
C ALA A 70 -58.34 -25.01 -13.64
N ALA A 71 -58.79 -25.34 -14.86
CA ALA A 71 -59.17 -24.33 -15.86
C ALA A 71 -60.35 -23.45 -15.39
N LYS A 72 -61.20 -23.97 -14.49
CA LYS A 72 -62.30 -23.24 -13.85
C LYS A 72 -62.29 -23.46 -12.33
N PRO A 73 -62.73 -22.47 -11.54
CA PRO A 73 -63.11 -21.11 -11.97
C PRO A 73 -61.89 -20.27 -12.40
N VAL A 74 -62.13 -19.18 -13.14
CA VAL A 74 -61.10 -18.20 -13.57
C VAL A 74 -60.98 -17.11 -12.51
N MET A 75 -59.82 -16.46 -12.42
CA MET A 75 -59.60 -15.32 -11.53
C MET A 75 -60.65 -14.22 -11.74
N SER A 76 -61.25 -13.77 -10.64
CA SER A 76 -62.17 -12.63 -10.57
C SER A 76 -62.15 -12.06 -9.15
N ASP A 77 -62.80 -10.91 -8.94
CA ASP A 77 -62.84 -10.25 -7.62
C ASP A 77 -63.45 -11.13 -6.51
N ALA A 78 -64.30 -12.09 -6.88
CA ALA A 78 -64.92 -13.04 -5.96
C ALA A 78 -63.99 -14.17 -5.51
N ILE A 79 -62.90 -14.44 -6.25
CA ILE A 79 -61.93 -15.48 -5.92
C ILE A 79 -60.95 -14.95 -4.87
N LYS A 80 -60.86 -15.64 -3.72
CA LYS A 80 -59.99 -15.25 -2.60
C LYS A 80 -58.97 -16.31 -2.21
N PHE A 81 -59.10 -17.54 -2.73
CA PHE A 81 -58.28 -18.67 -2.31
C PHE A 81 -57.82 -19.56 -3.46
N VAL A 82 -56.68 -20.22 -3.25
CA VAL A 82 -56.24 -21.39 -4.03
C VAL A 82 -56.35 -22.62 -3.13
N CYS A 83 -57.17 -23.58 -3.51
CA CYS A 83 -57.46 -24.77 -2.70
C CYS A 83 -56.91 -26.03 -3.34
N ILE A 84 -56.32 -26.91 -2.54
CA ILE A 84 -55.73 -28.16 -3.00
C ILE A 84 -56.70 -29.31 -2.77
N ALA A 85 -57.13 -29.96 -3.85
CA ALA A 85 -57.88 -31.20 -3.79
C ALA A 85 -56.94 -32.39 -4.01
N THR A 86 -57.04 -33.40 -3.14
CA THR A 86 -56.33 -34.67 -3.28
C THR A 86 -57.33 -35.76 -3.63
N LYS A 87 -57.04 -36.56 -4.67
CA LYS A 87 -57.83 -37.72 -5.07
C LYS A 87 -56.91 -38.93 -5.23
N THR A 88 -57.33 -40.07 -4.75
CA THR A 88 -56.65 -41.36 -5.02
C THR A 88 -57.41 -42.12 -6.10
N GLU A 89 -56.69 -42.90 -6.90
CA GLU A 89 -57.25 -43.73 -7.96
C GLU A 89 -56.70 -45.15 -7.86
N ASN A 90 -57.59 -46.12 -7.99
CA ASN A 90 -57.23 -47.53 -8.10
C ASN A 90 -56.92 -47.86 -9.56
N ILE A 91 -55.90 -48.68 -9.79
CA ILE A 91 -55.57 -49.16 -11.14
C ILE A 91 -55.99 -50.62 -11.27
N LYS A 92 -56.60 -50.98 -12.39
CA LYS A 92 -56.82 -52.38 -12.76
C LYS A 92 -55.81 -52.78 -13.83
N ALA A 93 -55.05 -53.84 -13.58
CA ALA A 93 -54.13 -54.43 -14.54
C ALA A 93 -54.09 -55.95 -14.32
N ASP A 94 -54.02 -56.72 -15.41
CA ASP A 94 -53.91 -58.19 -15.39
C ASP A 94 -54.95 -58.92 -14.50
N GLY A 95 -56.17 -58.38 -14.44
CA GLY A 95 -57.26 -58.95 -13.63
C GLY A 95 -57.22 -58.61 -12.14
N GLU A 96 -56.20 -57.90 -11.66
CA GLU A 96 -56.07 -57.47 -10.26
C GLU A 96 -56.30 -55.96 -10.10
N THR A 97 -56.82 -55.56 -8.93
CA THR A 97 -57.03 -54.15 -8.56
C THR A 97 -55.96 -53.72 -7.57
N TYR A 98 -55.19 -52.69 -7.95
CA TYR A 98 -54.20 -52.01 -7.12
C TYR A 98 -54.89 -50.82 -6.44
N ALA A 99 -55.18 -50.97 -5.15
CA ALA A 99 -55.81 -49.90 -4.37
C ALA A 99 -54.85 -48.71 -4.19
N GLU A 100 -55.38 -47.49 -4.32
CA GLU A 100 -54.67 -46.23 -4.10
C GLU A 100 -53.34 -46.12 -4.87
N ALA A 101 -53.30 -46.72 -6.07
CA ALA A 101 -52.10 -46.83 -6.87
C ALA A 101 -51.59 -45.47 -7.37
N ARG A 102 -52.47 -44.48 -7.49
CA ARG A 102 -52.12 -43.09 -7.84
C ARG A 102 -52.78 -42.09 -6.90
N THR A 103 -52.04 -41.04 -6.58
CA THR A 103 -52.53 -39.87 -5.87
C THR A 103 -52.38 -38.64 -6.75
N TYR A 104 -53.50 -38.00 -7.06
CA TYR A 104 -53.58 -36.75 -7.82
C TYR A 104 -53.82 -35.59 -6.85
N LYS A 105 -52.91 -34.62 -6.87
CA LYS A 105 -53.17 -33.33 -6.22
C LYS A 105 -53.33 -32.25 -7.28
N THR A 106 -54.48 -31.58 -7.27
CA THR A 106 -54.82 -30.48 -8.17
C THR A 106 -55.20 -29.26 -7.34
N ALA A 107 -54.79 -28.08 -7.80
CA ALA A 107 -55.23 -26.83 -7.22
C ALA A 107 -56.45 -26.30 -7.98
N ALA A 108 -57.34 -25.58 -7.30
CA ALA A 108 -58.43 -24.84 -7.93
C ALA A 108 -58.60 -23.48 -7.26
N LEU A 109 -59.01 -22.49 -8.03
CA LEU A 109 -59.41 -21.19 -7.52
C LEU A 109 -60.75 -21.33 -6.78
N SER A 110 -60.94 -20.60 -5.69
CA SER A 110 -62.16 -20.65 -4.88
C SER A 110 -62.52 -19.31 -4.28
N SER A 111 -63.82 -19.07 -4.13
CA SER A 111 -64.38 -17.96 -3.34
C SER A 111 -64.51 -18.32 -1.85
N THR A 112 -64.50 -19.62 -1.51
CA THR A 112 -64.66 -20.12 -0.14
C THR A 112 -63.38 -20.76 0.37
N SER A 113 -63.16 -20.64 1.68
CA SER A 113 -61.99 -21.21 2.37
C SER A 113 -62.26 -22.62 2.87
N SER A 114 -61.19 -23.40 3.03
CA SER A 114 -61.14 -24.71 3.68
C SER A 114 -59.75 -24.93 4.27
N SER A 115 -59.55 -26.02 5.02
CA SER A 115 -58.24 -26.37 5.61
C SER A 115 -57.12 -26.60 4.58
N THR A 116 -57.46 -26.78 3.30
CA THR A 116 -56.52 -26.98 2.19
C THR A 116 -56.39 -25.76 1.29
N CYS A 117 -56.95 -24.62 1.71
CA CYS A 117 -56.96 -23.38 0.96
C CYS A 117 -55.91 -22.39 1.46
N PHE A 118 -55.29 -21.70 0.51
CA PHE A 118 -54.31 -20.66 0.75
C PHE A 118 -54.85 -19.33 0.23
N PRO A 119 -54.76 -18.23 0.99
CA PRO A 119 -55.19 -16.91 0.53
C PRO A 119 -54.45 -16.49 -0.74
N ILE A 120 -55.19 -16.00 -1.74
CA ILE A 120 -54.66 -15.66 -3.07
C ILE A 120 -53.68 -14.47 -3.01
N ASP A 121 -53.83 -13.56 -2.04
CA ASP A 121 -52.95 -12.41 -1.80
C ASP A 121 -51.53 -12.82 -1.35
N LYS A 122 -51.36 -14.07 -0.89
CA LYS A 122 -50.05 -14.64 -0.55
C LYS A 122 -49.30 -15.21 -1.75
N PHE A 123 -49.93 -15.25 -2.93
CA PHE A 123 -49.26 -15.70 -4.14
C PHE A 123 -48.60 -14.52 -4.83
N SER A 124 -47.28 -14.60 -5.03
CA SER A 124 -46.56 -13.60 -5.82
C SER A 124 -46.89 -13.74 -7.30
N VAL A 125 -46.97 -12.58 -7.97
CA VAL A 125 -47.02 -12.50 -9.43
C VAL A 125 -45.58 -12.52 -9.93
N LEU A 126 -45.22 -13.53 -10.71
CA LEU A 126 -43.91 -13.57 -11.34
C LEU A 126 -43.89 -12.66 -12.57
N VAL A 127 -42.94 -11.73 -12.59
CA VAL A 127 -42.60 -10.96 -13.79
C VAL A 127 -41.69 -11.83 -14.65
N SER A 128 -41.99 -11.93 -15.95
CA SER A 128 -41.15 -12.73 -16.85
C SER A 128 -39.76 -12.12 -17.00
N ASN A 129 -38.75 -12.96 -17.29
CA ASN A 129 -37.39 -12.48 -17.60
C ASN A 129 -37.38 -11.50 -18.79
N SER A 130 -38.31 -11.63 -19.73
CA SER A 130 -38.48 -10.69 -20.84
C SER A 130 -39.00 -9.32 -20.38
N ALA A 131 -39.98 -9.28 -19.47
CA ALA A 131 -40.50 -8.03 -18.92
C ALA A 131 -39.47 -7.35 -18.00
N LEU A 132 -38.72 -8.13 -17.21
CA LEU A 132 -37.58 -7.62 -16.44
C LEU A 132 -36.50 -7.02 -17.35
N ALA A 133 -36.13 -7.70 -18.43
CA ALA A 133 -35.17 -7.18 -19.40
C ALA A 133 -35.66 -5.86 -20.05
N GLU A 134 -36.95 -5.76 -20.33
CA GLU A 134 -37.53 -4.56 -20.91
C GLU A 134 -37.59 -3.39 -19.90
N GLN A 135 -37.90 -3.67 -18.64
CA GLN A 135 -37.80 -2.69 -17.54
C GLN A 135 -36.37 -2.16 -17.37
N VAL A 136 -35.36 -3.02 -17.53
CA VAL A 136 -33.94 -2.60 -17.51
C VAL A 136 -33.60 -1.69 -18.69
N LYS A 137 -34.09 -1.99 -19.90
CA LYS A 137 -33.88 -1.13 -21.08
C LYS A 137 -34.60 0.22 -20.97
N GLN A 138 -35.76 0.24 -20.32
CA GLN A 138 -36.57 1.44 -20.12
C GLN A 138 -36.21 2.22 -18.85
N ALA A 139 -35.19 1.77 -18.10
CA ALA A 139 -34.73 2.48 -16.92
C ALA A 139 -34.30 3.92 -17.31
N PRO A 140 -34.68 4.95 -16.52
CA PRO A 140 -34.31 6.32 -16.81
C PRO A 140 -32.80 6.47 -16.98
N GLN A 141 -32.37 7.28 -17.95
CA GLN A 141 -30.95 7.48 -18.24
C GLN A 141 -30.14 7.89 -16.99
N VAL A 142 -30.75 8.67 -16.09
CA VAL A 142 -30.18 9.06 -14.79
C VAL A 142 -29.84 7.86 -13.89
N VAL A 143 -30.69 6.83 -13.89
CA VAL A 143 -30.47 5.60 -13.10
C VAL A 143 -29.36 4.76 -13.72
N LEU A 144 -29.31 4.68 -15.05
CA LEU A 144 -28.26 3.98 -15.78
C LEU A 144 -26.89 4.66 -15.59
N GLU A 145 -26.86 6.00 -15.59
CA GLU A 145 -25.66 6.79 -15.30
C GLU A 145 -25.21 6.60 -13.84
N TYR A 146 -26.14 6.64 -12.88
CA TYR A 146 -25.82 6.36 -11.48
C TYR A 146 -25.25 4.94 -11.28
N LEU A 147 -25.85 3.91 -11.89
CA LEU A 147 -25.35 2.54 -11.79
C LEU A 147 -23.98 2.37 -12.46
N LYS A 148 -23.75 3.05 -13.59
CA LYS A 148 -22.44 3.11 -14.25
C LYS A 148 -21.40 3.74 -13.34
N ASP A 149 -21.73 4.84 -12.67
CA ASP A 149 -20.82 5.55 -11.78
C ASP A 149 -20.51 4.74 -10.52
N VAL A 150 -21.51 4.07 -9.93
CA VAL A 150 -21.31 3.17 -8.78
C VAL A 150 -20.48 1.95 -9.19
N LEU A 151 -20.73 1.33 -10.34
CA LEU A 151 -19.92 0.22 -10.84
C LEU A 151 -18.47 0.66 -11.16
N ALA A 152 -18.30 1.87 -11.69
CA ALA A 152 -17.00 2.48 -11.95
C ALA A 152 -16.24 2.81 -10.65
N GLU A 153 -16.95 3.16 -9.57
CA GLU A 153 -16.38 3.35 -8.23
C GLU A 153 -15.93 2.02 -7.60
N LYS A 154 -16.62 0.92 -7.93
CA LYS A 154 -16.34 -0.42 -7.36
C LYS A 154 -15.40 -1.29 -8.19
N MET A 155 -15.12 -0.94 -9.45
CA MET A 155 -14.20 -1.68 -10.31
C MET A 155 -12.86 -0.95 -10.44
N PRO A 156 -11.75 -1.51 -9.94
CA PRO A 156 -10.43 -0.94 -10.16
C PRO A 156 -10.01 -1.20 -11.62
N MET A 157 -10.15 -0.18 -12.47
CA MET A 157 -9.38 0.17 -13.69
C MET A 157 -10.27 0.88 -14.71
N LEU A 158 -10.69 2.10 -14.38
CA LEU A 158 -11.14 3.05 -15.39
C LEU A 158 -9.93 3.44 -16.26
N VAL A 159 -9.98 3.18 -17.56
CA VAL A 159 -8.98 3.70 -18.50
C VAL A 159 -9.49 5.03 -19.05
N LYS A 160 -8.76 6.13 -18.81
CA LYS A 160 -9.08 7.48 -19.30
C LYS A 160 -7.96 7.95 -20.21
N SER A 161 -8.32 8.33 -21.44
CA SER A 161 -7.39 8.96 -22.38
C SER A 161 -7.61 10.47 -22.45
N GLY A 162 -6.53 11.25 -22.60
CA GLY A 162 -6.62 12.69 -22.86
C GLY A 162 -7.11 13.52 -21.68
N LEU A 163 -6.88 13.07 -20.44
CA LEU A 163 -7.36 13.78 -19.25
C LEU A 163 -6.67 15.13 -19.10
N THR A 164 -7.43 16.22 -19.02
CA THR A 164 -6.88 17.58 -18.87
C THR A 164 -6.60 17.94 -17.42
N ARG A 165 -5.82 19.03 -17.20
CA ARG A 165 -5.56 19.61 -15.86
C ARG A 165 -6.87 19.89 -15.11
N ALA A 166 -7.81 20.59 -15.75
CA ALA A 166 -9.08 20.95 -15.12
C ALA A 166 -9.90 19.71 -14.71
N GLN A 167 -9.92 18.67 -15.56
CA GLN A 167 -10.59 17.42 -15.25
C GLN A 167 -9.93 16.71 -14.05
N LEU A 168 -8.60 16.64 -14.03
CA LEU A 168 -7.84 16.05 -12.92
C LEU A 168 -8.11 16.75 -11.58
N ASP A 169 -8.35 18.07 -11.59
CA ASP A 169 -8.67 18.85 -10.39
C ASP A 169 -10.05 18.64 -9.83
N THR A 170 -11.00 18.35 -10.70
CA THR A 170 -12.37 18.06 -10.30
C THR A 170 -12.55 16.64 -9.77
N LEU A 171 -11.53 15.77 -9.90
CA LEU A 171 -11.54 14.42 -9.34
C LEU A 171 -11.32 14.45 -7.82
N LEU A 172 -12.42 14.60 -7.09
CA LEU A 172 -12.46 14.67 -5.63
C LEU A 172 -13.08 13.43 -4.96
N THR A 173 -13.57 12.48 -5.75
CA THR A 173 -14.16 11.24 -5.26
C THR A 173 -13.15 10.09 -5.34
N SER A 174 -13.30 9.11 -4.43
CA SER A 174 -12.44 7.93 -4.38
C SER A 174 -12.48 7.19 -5.71
N CYS A 175 -11.33 7.02 -6.36
CA CYS A 175 -11.24 6.25 -7.59
C CYS A 175 -9.81 5.78 -7.86
N VAL A 176 -9.70 4.73 -8.67
CA VAL A 176 -8.44 4.21 -9.22
C VAL A 176 -8.58 4.14 -10.73
N MET A 177 -7.69 4.79 -11.46
CA MET A 177 -7.75 4.86 -12.91
C MET A 177 -6.37 4.76 -13.57
N THR A 178 -6.35 4.32 -14.81
CA THR A 178 -5.17 4.35 -15.68
C THR A 178 -5.34 5.49 -16.67
N CYS A 179 -4.43 6.45 -16.62
CA CYS A 179 -4.40 7.61 -17.51
C CYS A 179 -3.47 7.33 -18.70
N THR A 180 -3.90 7.67 -19.92
CA THR A 180 -3.10 7.59 -21.15
C THR A 180 -3.18 8.88 -21.95
N ASN A 181 -2.08 9.35 -22.53
CA ASN A 181 -2.04 10.62 -23.28
C ASN A 181 -2.66 11.80 -22.51
N SER A 182 -2.56 11.79 -21.18
CA SER A 182 -3.15 12.78 -20.28
C SER A 182 -2.18 13.92 -19.99
N VAL A 183 -2.65 14.93 -19.25
CA VAL A 183 -1.80 16.02 -18.74
C VAL A 183 -0.54 15.46 -18.06
N ALA A 184 0.62 16.03 -18.37
CA ALA A 184 1.88 15.50 -17.87
C ALA A 184 2.00 15.69 -16.35
N ILE A 185 2.32 14.62 -15.63
CA ILE A 185 2.76 14.64 -14.23
C ILE A 185 4.21 14.20 -14.22
N ALA A 186 5.10 15.06 -13.70
CA ALA A 186 6.55 14.83 -13.72
C ALA A 186 7.11 14.46 -15.13
N GLY A 187 6.53 15.05 -16.18
CA GLY A 187 6.94 14.82 -17.58
C GLY A 187 6.37 13.55 -18.23
N GLN A 188 5.55 12.75 -17.53
CA GLN A 188 4.90 11.56 -18.09
C GLN A 188 3.40 11.78 -18.29
N THR A 189 2.89 11.33 -19.43
CA THR A 189 1.46 11.44 -19.82
C THR A 189 0.67 10.14 -19.61
N ASN A 190 1.38 9.05 -19.29
CA ASN A 190 0.82 7.74 -18.99
C ASN A 190 1.16 7.37 -17.54
N TYR A 191 0.15 7.22 -16.69
CA TYR A 191 0.33 6.94 -15.27
C TYR A 191 -0.93 6.31 -14.67
N GLY A 192 -0.78 5.52 -13.61
CA GLY A 192 -1.88 5.18 -12.72
C GLY A 192 -2.22 6.37 -11.83
N LEU A 193 -3.48 6.58 -11.51
CA LEU A 193 -3.95 7.62 -10.61
C LEU A 193 -4.86 7.00 -9.56
N THR A 194 -4.57 7.30 -8.30
CA THR A 194 -5.39 6.94 -7.15
C THR A 194 -5.84 8.21 -6.46
N VAL A 195 -7.15 8.35 -6.25
CA VAL A 195 -7.75 9.47 -5.50
C VAL A 195 -8.36 8.91 -4.23
N MET A 196 -8.02 9.48 -3.09
CA MET A 196 -8.52 9.06 -1.77
C MET A 196 -8.93 10.28 -0.93
N PRO A 197 -9.98 10.17 -0.10
CA PRO A 197 -10.33 11.21 0.86
C PRO A 197 -9.21 11.39 1.90
N ALA A 198 -8.98 12.62 2.33
CA ALA A 198 -7.90 12.98 3.25
C ALA A 198 -8.42 13.83 4.42
N GLY A 199 -8.89 13.18 5.48
CA GLY A 199 -9.38 13.86 6.68
C GLY A 199 -10.78 14.45 6.50
N ALA A 200 -10.90 15.77 6.36
CA ALA A 200 -12.17 16.48 6.31
C ALA A 200 -12.87 16.43 4.94
N VAL A 201 -14.16 16.77 4.91
CA VAL A 201 -14.96 16.84 3.67
C VAL A 201 -14.32 17.80 2.67
N GLY A 202 -14.14 17.35 1.42
CA GLY A 202 -13.51 18.11 0.35
C GLY A 202 -11.97 18.03 0.34
N CYS A 203 -11.34 17.49 1.38
CA CYS A 203 -9.91 17.24 1.37
C CYS A 203 -9.63 15.89 0.71
N VAL A 204 -8.71 15.89 -0.26
CA VAL A 204 -8.36 14.67 -1.02
C VAL A 204 -6.86 14.58 -1.23
N MET A 205 -6.37 13.35 -1.31
CA MET A 205 -5.02 13.02 -1.75
C MET A 205 -5.11 12.35 -3.11
N GLN A 206 -4.34 12.85 -4.07
CA GLN A 206 -4.14 12.20 -5.35
C GLN A 206 -2.72 11.66 -5.43
N THR A 207 -2.59 10.40 -5.83
CA THR A 207 -1.31 9.70 -6.01
C THR A 207 -1.20 9.23 -7.45
N ALA A 208 -0.24 9.77 -8.20
CA ALA A 208 0.12 9.30 -9.53
C ALA A 208 1.25 8.27 -9.41
N ILE A 209 1.10 7.13 -10.09
CA ILE A 209 2.04 6.00 -10.11
C ILE A 209 2.55 5.84 -11.54
N MET A 210 3.84 6.06 -11.73
CA MET A 210 4.49 5.98 -13.04
C MET A 210 4.81 4.53 -13.42
N GLY A 211 5.09 4.28 -14.70
CA GLY A 211 5.42 2.93 -15.19
C GLY A 211 6.70 2.33 -14.60
N ASP A 212 7.60 3.17 -14.08
CA ASP A 212 8.82 2.75 -13.35
C ASP A 212 8.58 2.51 -11.84
N GLY A 213 7.31 2.58 -11.41
CA GLY A 213 6.89 2.42 -10.03
C GLY A 213 6.94 3.71 -9.20
N THR A 214 7.54 4.79 -9.70
CA THR A 214 7.67 6.02 -8.93
C THR A 214 6.33 6.67 -8.64
N LYS A 215 6.15 7.15 -7.41
CA LYS A 215 4.92 7.82 -6.97
C LYS A 215 5.09 9.31 -6.77
N PHE A 216 4.08 10.06 -7.19
CA PHE A 216 3.92 11.48 -6.91
C PHE A 216 2.58 11.71 -6.24
N THR A 217 2.54 12.60 -5.25
CA THR A 217 1.36 12.93 -4.48
C THR A 217 1.11 14.42 -4.46
N ARG A 218 -0.16 14.80 -4.51
CA ARG A 218 -0.61 16.14 -4.19
C ARG A 218 -1.83 16.06 -3.27
N VAL A 219 -2.02 17.10 -2.47
CA VAL A 219 -3.10 17.15 -1.47
C VAL A 219 -3.94 18.40 -1.69
N ARG A 220 -5.26 18.24 -1.62
CA ARG A 220 -6.22 19.33 -1.53
C ARG A 220 -6.66 19.49 -0.08
N THR A 221 -6.58 20.70 0.45
CA THR A 221 -7.11 21.08 1.76
C THR A 221 -8.44 21.83 1.59
N ALA A 222 -9.04 22.24 2.71
CA ALA A 222 -10.24 23.08 2.70
C ALA A 222 -10.04 24.42 1.94
N GLN A 223 -8.80 24.89 1.84
CA GLN A 223 -8.42 26.13 1.16
C GLN A 223 -8.09 25.94 -0.33
N GLY A 224 -8.11 24.70 -0.85
CA GLY A 224 -7.76 24.39 -2.23
C GLY A 224 -6.56 23.45 -2.34
N TRP A 225 -5.93 23.39 -3.53
CA TRP A 225 -4.75 22.56 -3.75
C TRP A 225 -3.54 23.14 -2.98
N ALA A 226 -2.85 22.29 -2.22
CA ALA A 226 -1.64 22.68 -1.52
C ALA A 226 -0.49 22.85 -2.52
N GLY A 227 -0.14 24.11 -2.81
CA GLY A 227 0.83 24.45 -3.86
C GLY A 227 0.21 24.41 -5.26
N ASP A 228 0.53 25.41 -6.10
CA ASP A 228 0.02 25.45 -7.48
C ASP A 228 0.60 24.28 -8.30
N TRP A 229 -0.25 23.32 -8.65
CA TRP A 229 0.10 22.11 -9.41
C TRP A 229 1.28 21.28 -8.86
N ALA A 230 1.57 21.39 -7.57
CA ALA A 230 2.76 20.80 -6.98
C ALA A 230 2.55 19.30 -6.72
N TRP A 231 3.04 18.46 -7.64
CA TRP A 231 3.12 17.01 -7.48
C TRP A 231 4.45 16.63 -6.81
N HIS A 232 4.40 16.12 -5.59
CA HIS A 232 5.57 15.81 -4.78
C HIS A 232 5.90 14.32 -4.83
N ARG A 233 7.15 13.96 -5.09
CA ARG A 233 7.57 12.55 -5.13
C ARG A 233 7.42 11.89 -3.75
N THR A 234 6.64 10.82 -3.66
CA THR A 234 6.26 10.16 -2.39
C THR A 234 7.27 9.08 -1.96
N GLU A 235 8.00 8.49 -2.91
CA GLU A 235 8.82 7.29 -2.67
C GLU A 235 10.32 7.53 -2.45
N ARG A 236 10.74 8.79 -2.29
CA ARG A 236 12.07 9.08 -1.74
C ARG A 236 11.95 10.19 -0.71
N ASP A 237 11.89 9.75 0.54
CA ASP A 237 12.54 10.40 1.67
C ASP A 237 12.73 11.93 1.53
N MET A 238 11.72 12.71 1.93
CA MET A 238 11.87 14.16 2.11
C MET A 238 13.04 14.54 3.04
N TYR A 239 13.66 13.56 3.73
CA TYR A 239 14.79 13.77 4.63
C TYR A 239 16.06 12.99 4.26
N THR A 240 16.10 12.25 3.15
CA THR A 240 17.33 11.52 2.74
C THR A 240 18.25 12.40 1.93
N ILE A 241 19.53 12.30 2.28
CA ILE A 241 20.61 12.99 1.60
C ILE A 241 21.43 11.97 0.85
N GLU A 242 21.50 12.16 -0.46
CA GLU A 242 22.48 11.48 -1.29
C GLU A 242 23.78 12.28 -1.33
N MET A 243 24.92 11.59 -1.39
CA MET A 243 26.22 12.22 -1.44
C MET A 243 27.11 11.55 -2.48
N ARG A 244 27.94 12.35 -3.15
CA ARG A 244 29.03 11.87 -4.00
C ARG A 244 30.29 12.70 -3.78
N ILE A 245 31.44 12.12 -4.09
CA ILE A 245 32.73 12.79 -3.97
C ILE A 245 33.34 12.88 -5.36
N VAL A 246 33.56 14.09 -5.86
CA VAL A 246 34.17 14.34 -7.17
C VAL A 246 35.43 15.15 -6.94
N ARG A 247 36.59 14.60 -7.33
CA ARG A 247 37.91 15.25 -7.19
C ARG A 247 38.20 15.82 -5.78
N GLY A 248 37.68 15.17 -4.74
CA GLY A 248 37.88 15.56 -3.34
C GLY A 248 36.86 16.56 -2.79
N VAL A 249 35.93 17.05 -3.62
CA VAL A 249 34.81 17.90 -3.23
C VAL A 249 33.58 17.04 -2.94
N VAL A 250 32.84 17.37 -1.89
CA VAL A 250 31.62 16.67 -1.49
C VAL A 250 30.43 17.36 -2.14
N TYR A 251 29.67 16.62 -2.92
CA TYR A 251 28.40 17.05 -3.49
C TYR A 251 27.26 16.36 -2.75
N ILE A 252 26.17 17.07 -2.56
CA ILE A 252 24.95 16.54 -1.96
C ILE A 252 23.76 16.76 -2.88
N ARG A 253 22.76 15.90 -2.73
CA ARG A 253 21.44 16.00 -3.37
C ARG A 253 20.39 15.57 -2.36
N HIS A 254 19.26 16.26 -2.33
CA HIS A 254 18.12 15.98 -1.46
C HIS A 254 16.82 16.18 -2.24
N GLY A 255 15.73 15.54 -1.78
CA GLY A 255 14.39 15.81 -2.29
C GLY A 255 13.86 17.17 -1.83
N GLU A 256 12.57 17.40 -1.97
CA GLU A 256 11.94 18.65 -1.52
C GLU A 256 11.95 18.73 0.01
N LEU A 257 12.62 19.75 0.54
CA LEU A 257 12.74 19.99 1.98
C LEU A 257 11.68 21.01 2.42
N PRO A 258 10.93 20.75 3.52
CA PRO A 258 10.09 21.76 4.15
C PRO A 258 10.87 23.03 4.51
N ALA A 259 10.21 24.19 4.52
CA ALA A 259 10.86 25.49 4.76
C ALA A 259 11.63 25.58 6.10
N ASP A 260 11.22 24.81 7.11
CA ASP A 260 11.83 24.75 8.43
C ASP A 260 12.86 23.62 8.61
N ALA A 261 13.09 22.81 7.58
CA ALA A 261 14.10 21.78 7.57
C ALA A 261 15.50 22.36 7.32
N LYS A 262 16.47 21.93 8.13
CA LYS A 262 17.87 22.39 8.07
C LYS A 262 18.79 21.23 7.76
N ILE A 263 19.74 21.44 6.85
CA ILE A 263 20.83 20.50 6.61
C ILE A 263 21.98 20.83 7.56
N ILE A 264 22.37 19.89 8.41
CA ILE A 264 23.41 20.12 9.42
C ILE A 264 24.59 19.16 9.29
N VAL A 265 25.76 19.62 9.74
CA VAL A 265 26.95 18.78 9.86
C VAL A 265 27.00 18.14 11.23
N VAL A 266 27.05 16.82 11.27
CA VAL A 266 27.26 16.05 12.49
C VAL A 266 28.64 15.41 12.50
N ARG A 267 29.22 15.26 13.68
CA ARG A 267 30.45 14.47 13.85
C ARG A 267 30.26 13.39 14.88
N LYS A 268 30.97 12.29 14.70
CA LYS A 268 30.97 11.23 15.71
C LYS A 268 31.99 11.54 16.78
N LYS A 269 31.53 11.81 18.00
CA LYS A 269 32.41 12.10 19.12
C LYS A 269 32.93 10.79 19.72
N ARG A 270 34.17 10.41 19.40
CA ARG A 270 34.84 9.28 20.07
C ARG A 270 35.20 9.66 21.49
N ARG A 271 34.59 9.00 22.47
CA ARG A 271 34.97 9.09 23.88
C ARG A 271 35.92 7.95 24.24
N SER A 272 36.90 8.21 25.09
CA SER A 272 37.70 7.12 25.67
C SER A 272 36.80 6.18 26.46
N ALA A 273 37.09 4.87 26.40
CA ALA A 273 36.40 3.84 27.19
C ALA A 273 36.57 4.03 28.70
N TRP A 274 37.43 4.96 29.13
CA TRP A 274 37.78 5.20 30.53
C TRP A 274 37.58 6.66 30.88
N ARG A 275 37.00 6.91 32.07
CA ARG A 275 37.06 8.21 32.74
C ARG A 275 38.42 8.33 33.43
N SER A 276 39.20 9.37 33.15
CA SER A 276 40.16 9.86 34.13
C SER A 276 39.35 10.74 35.09
N THR A 277 38.96 10.15 36.20
CA THR A 277 38.60 10.86 37.42
C THR A 277 39.91 10.88 38.19
N GLY A 278 40.57 12.03 38.27
CA GLY A 278 41.91 12.07 38.86
C GLY A 278 42.95 12.89 38.14
N GLY A 279 42.57 13.98 37.46
CA GLY A 279 43.55 15.04 37.20
C GLY A 279 43.92 15.74 38.52
N ALA A 280 44.97 16.57 38.50
CA ALA A 280 45.40 17.34 39.68
C ALA A 280 44.27 18.15 40.35
N LYS A 281 43.22 18.52 39.58
CA LYS A 281 42.03 19.27 40.00
C LYS A 281 40.80 18.42 40.38
N SER A 282 40.90 17.10 40.59
CA SER A 282 39.73 16.29 40.98
C SER A 282 39.52 16.22 42.49
N TYR A 283 38.26 16.19 42.93
CA TYR A 283 37.88 15.89 44.32
C TYR A 283 38.60 14.65 44.88
N THR A 284 38.97 14.70 46.15
CA THR A 284 39.84 13.73 46.85
C THR A 284 39.36 12.29 46.69
N HIS A 285 38.06 12.05 46.80
CA HIS A 285 37.44 10.70 46.69
C HIS A 285 37.55 10.06 45.29
N ASN A 286 37.83 10.87 44.26
CA ASN A 286 37.88 10.46 42.86
C ASN A 286 39.29 10.52 42.27
N LYS A 287 40.31 10.92 43.05
CA LYS A 287 41.68 11.05 42.57
C LYS A 287 42.27 9.65 42.31
N GLY A 288 42.89 9.43 41.15
CA GLY A 288 43.49 8.15 40.76
C GLY A 288 42.52 7.03 40.33
N LYS A 289 41.20 7.21 40.49
CA LYS A 289 40.21 6.16 40.16
C LYS A 289 39.86 6.13 38.68
N ARG A 290 39.96 4.96 38.04
CA ARG A 290 39.67 4.76 36.61
C ARG A 290 38.44 3.88 36.41
N ILE A 291 37.31 4.49 36.06
CA ILE A 291 36.03 3.79 35.85
C ILE A 291 35.80 3.55 34.35
N LYS A 292 35.39 2.31 34.02
CA LYS A 292 35.00 1.91 32.65
C LYS A 292 33.69 2.61 32.30
N ARG A 293 33.64 3.27 31.16
CA ARG A 293 32.45 3.98 30.67
C ARG A 293 31.80 3.21 29.54
N ALA A 294 30.47 3.28 29.46
CA ALA A 294 29.76 2.89 28.26
C ALA A 294 30.30 3.69 27.05
N PRO A 295 30.63 3.02 25.93
CA PRO A 295 31.15 3.69 24.75
C PRO A 295 30.05 4.55 24.11
N LYS A 296 30.12 5.87 24.31
CA LYS A 296 29.23 6.81 23.61
C LYS A 296 29.68 6.94 22.15
N ARG A 297 28.88 6.42 21.22
CA ARG A 297 29.08 6.50 19.74
C ARG A 297 28.09 7.45 19.07
N ALA A 298 27.55 8.41 19.82
CA ALA A 298 26.55 9.34 19.34
C ALA A 298 27.12 10.33 18.30
N TRP A 299 26.28 10.66 17.33
CA TRP A 299 26.44 11.81 16.46
C TRP A 299 26.09 13.08 17.24
N VAL A 300 26.88 14.13 17.05
CA VAL A 300 26.68 15.43 17.71
C VAL A 300 26.78 16.52 16.65
N HIS A 301 25.90 17.52 16.72
CA HIS A 301 25.93 18.70 15.86
C HIS A 301 27.29 19.39 15.98
N TYR A 302 28.05 19.38 14.88
CA TYR A 302 29.41 19.87 14.87
C TYR A 302 29.39 21.41 14.80
N LYS A 303 29.79 22.07 15.89
CA LYS A 303 29.86 23.54 16.02
C LYS A 303 28.55 24.29 15.68
N GLY A 304 27.42 23.59 15.66
CA GLY A 304 26.17 24.17 15.21
C GLY A 304 26.13 24.52 13.73
N ILE A 305 26.97 23.90 12.89
CA ILE A 305 27.06 24.20 11.46
C ILE A 305 25.76 23.83 10.75
N VAL A 306 25.20 24.80 10.03
CA VAL A 306 24.08 24.65 9.09
C VAL A 306 24.60 24.93 7.68
N LEU A 307 24.24 24.05 6.75
CA LEU A 307 24.59 24.13 5.34
C LEU A 307 23.47 24.79 4.55
N ASN A 308 23.79 25.37 3.40
CA ASN A 308 22.78 25.86 2.48
C ASN A 308 21.91 24.73 1.92
N ASN A 309 20.64 25.05 1.70
CA ASN A 309 19.73 24.21 0.94
C ASN A 309 19.91 24.59 -0.53
N GLY A 310 20.30 23.63 -1.36
CA GLY A 310 20.33 23.80 -2.80
C GLY A 310 18.94 23.61 -3.40
N LYS A 311 18.86 23.58 -4.72
CA LYS A 311 17.62 23.21 -5.40
C LYS A 311 17.37 21.71 -5.21
N ALA A 312 16.11 21.35 -4.94
CA ALA A 312 15.71 19.95 -4.80
C ALA A 312 16.06 19.14 -6.06
N ASP A 313 16.45 17.88 -5.85
CA ASP A 313 16.84 16.90 -6.88
C ASP A 313 18.05 17.26 -7.76
N GLU A 314 18.75 18.37 -7.47
CA GLU A 314 19.98 18.78 -8.15
C GLU A 314 21.22 18.52 -7.29
N TRP A 315 22.35 18.22 -7.95
CA TRP A 315 23.63 18.06 -7.27
C TRP A 315 24.29 19.42 -7.05
N TYR A 316 24.63 19.73 -5.80
CA TYR A 316 25.33 20.97 -5.47
C TYR A 316 26.42 20.76 -4.42
N VAL A 317 27.32 21.75 -4.30
CA VAL A 317 28.36 21.78 -3.26
C VAL A 317 27.83 22.54 -2.05
N PRO A 318 27.68 21.90 -0.88
CA PRO A 318 27.16 22.59 0.28
C PRO A 318 28.23 23.48 0.94
N HIS A 319 27.82 24.68 1.31
CA HIS A 319 28.61 25.63 2.08
C HIS A 319 27.90 26.02 3.38
N CYS A 320 28.68 26.42 4.38
CA CYS A 320 28.17 26.83 5.67
C CYS A 320 27.49 28.19 5.61
N ILE A 321 26.25 28.27 6.10
CA ILE A 321 25.47 29.52 6.19
C ILE A 321 25.27 29.99 7.63
N ALA A 322 25.37 29.09 8.61
CA ALA A 322 25.25 29.45 10.02
C ALA A 322 26.08 28.53 10.92
N VAL A 323 26.46 29.06 12.08
CA VAL A 323 27.19 28.35 13.16
C VAL A 323 26.57 28.73 14.51
N ALA A 324 26.72 27.90 15.54
CA ALA A 324 26.14 28.20 16.86
C ALA A 324 26.87 29.31 17.61
N ASN A 325 28.20 29.41 17.47
CA ASN A 325 29.01 30.45 18.11
C ASN A 325 29.71 31.29 17.05
N SER A 326 29.03 32.35 16.60
CA SER A 326 29.55 33.27 15.58
C SER A 326 30.86 33.92 15.98
N LYS A 327 31.10 34.19 17.27
CA LYS A 327 32.35 34.81 17.74
C LYS A 327 33.57 33.89 17.56
N ALA A 328 33.39 32.57 17.77
CA ALA A 328 34.49 31.61 17.75
C ALA A 328 34.69 30.92 16.39
N ASP A 329 33.61 30.79 15.61
CA ASP A 329 33.56 29.92 14.43
C ASP A 329 33.11 30.65 13.15
N ALA A 330 33.14 31.99 13.12
CA ALA A 330 32.80 32.79 11.92
C ALA A 330 33.68 32.47 10.71
N ASP A 331 34.91 32.01 10.90
CA ASP A 331 35.84 31.62 9.83
C ASP A 331 35.31 30.44 8.96
N LEU A 332 34.33 29.71 9.48
CA LEU A 332 33.68 28.59 8.81
C LEU A 332 32.58 29.02 7.85
N LEU A 333 32.06 30.24 7.94
CA LEU A 333 31.01 30.73 7.05
C LEU A 333 31.50 30.72 5.59
N SER A 334 30.60 30.38 4.68
CA SER A 334 30.85 30.18 3.25
C SER A 334 31.86 29.09 2.89
N LYS A 335 32.41 28.36 3.86
CA LYS A 335 33.33 27.24 3.59
C LYS A 335 32.56 25.99 3.21
N GLU A 336 33.08 25.27 2.23
CA GLU A 336 32.65 23.92 1.87
C GLU A 336 33.15 22.87 2.89
N MET A 337 32.67 21.63 2.75
CA MET A 337 33.02 20.50 3.62
C MET A 337 34.53 20.36 3.90
N GLY A 338 35.39 20.59 2.91
CA GLY A 338 36.85 20.53 3.08
C GLY A 338 37.38 21.56 4.08
N GLY A 339 36.87 22.79 4.03
CA GLY A 339 37.18 23.87 4.97
C GLY A 339 36.57 23.60 6.35
N LEU A 340 35.30 23.18 6.38
CA LEU A 340 34.58 22.87 7.63
C LEU A 340 35.25 21.77 8.45
N CYS A 341 35.80 20.75 7.77
CA CYS A 341 36.49 19.63 8.40
C CYS A 341 37.96 19.92 8.72
N ARG A 342 38.56 21.00 8.20
CA ARG A 342 39.98 21.36 8.42
C ARG A 342 40.37 21.40 9.90
N PRO A 343 39.55 21.95 10.83
CA PRO A 343 39.88 21.95 12.26
C PRO A 343 39.85 20.57 12.94
N LEU A 344 39.29 19.55 12.29
CA LEU A 344 39.25 18.18 12.81
C LEU A 344 40.59 17.43 12.62
N ILE A 345 41.41 17.88 11.66
CA ILE A 345 42.77 17.36 11.42
C ILE A 345 43.73 18.55 11.37
N LYS A 346 44.39 18.83 12.49
CA LYS A 346 45.25 20.00 12.64
C LYS A 346 46.71 19.63 12.49
N GLN A 347 47.46 20.41 11.71
CA GLN A 347 48.92 20.33 11.70
C GLN A 347 49.44 20.87 13.04
N LEU A 348 50.38 20.14 13.62
CA LEU A 348 51.18 20.57 14.76
C LEU A 348 52.54 21.05 14.23
N PRO A 349 53.36 21.71 15.07
CA PRO A 349 54.76 21.92 14.74
C PRO A 349 55.40 20.60 14.29
N ASN A 350 56.32 20.71 13.34
CA ASN A 350 57.08 19.56 12.86
C ASN A 350 57.83 18.91 14.03
N ASP A 351 58.12 17.62 13.93
CA ASP A 351 58.99 16.98 14.92
C ASP A 351 60.45 17.45 14.80
N SER A 352 61.30 17.02 15.73
CA SER A 352 62.73 17.35 15.77
C SER A 352 63.46 17.04 14.47
N ASP A 353 62.95 16.07 13.70
CA ASP A 353 63.53 15.60 12.45
C ASP A 353 62.93 16.33 11.22
N GLY A 354 62.15 17.39 11.47
CA GLY A 354 61.51 18.19 10.43
C GLY A 354 60.30 17.53 9.76
N ASN A 355 59.79 16.41 10.28
CA ASN A 355 58.64 15.73 9.69
C ASN A 355 57.33 16.41 10.05
N GLU A 356 56.38 16.39 9.12
CA GLU A 356 55.03 16.90 9.35
C GLU A 356 54.30 16.01 10.36
N VAL A 357 53.65 16.65 11.34
CA VAL A 357 52.88 15.98 12.38
C VAL A 357 51.45 16.52 12.38
N TYR A 358 50.48 15.61 12.36
CA TYR A 358 49.07 15.94 12.41
C TYR A 358 48.37 15.31 13.61
N SER A 359 47.54 16.10 14.28
CA SER A 359 46.59 15.64 15.28
C SER A 359 45.24 15.37 14.63
N VAL A 360 44.62 14.23 14.96
CA VAL A 360 43.31 13.84 14.46
C VAL A 360 42.33 13.86 15.63
N SER A 361 41.22 14.60 15.49
CA SER A 361 40.25 14.78 16.58
C SER A 361 39.74 13.45 17.11
N GLY A 362 39.80 13.26 18.43
CA GLY A 362 39.35 12.03 19.09
C GLY A 362 40.28 10.83 18.92
N VAL A 363 41.47 10.99 18.34
CA VAL A 363 42.49 9.94 18.19
C VAL A 363 43.75 10.35 18.97
N ARG A 364 44.27 9.44 19.81
CA ARG A 364 45.46 9.72 20.63
C ARG A 364 46.77 9.69 19.84
N LYS A 365 46.88 8.78 18.86
CA LYS A 365 48.09 8.65 18.04
C LYS A 365 48.09 9.72 16.95
N ARG A 366 49.24 10.37 16.77
CA ARG A 366 49.46 11.41 15.75
C ARG A 366 49.73 10.77 14.40
N VAL A 367 49.46 11.48 13.31
CA VAL A 367 49.85 11.05 11.95
C VAL A 367 51.13 11.77 11.57
N THR A 368 52.17 11.04 11.17
CA THR A 368 53.50 11.64 10.87
C THR A 368 54.01 11.20 9.50
N THR A 369 54.81 12.05 8.85
CA THR A 369 55.51 11.68 7.61
C THR A 369 56.75 10.82 7.85
N GLY A 370 57.36 10.93 9.04
CA GLY A 370 58.60 10.28 9.46
C GLY A 370 58.48 8.83 9.95
N LYS A 371 59.47 8.38 10.74
CA LYS A 371 59.52 7.01 11.29
C LYS A 371 58.35 6.76 12.24
N ARG A 372 57.78 5.55 12.17
CA ARG A 372 56.65 5.15 13.03
C ARG A 372 57.14 4.87 14.45
N THR A 373 56.71 5.71 15.40
CA THR A 373 56.80 5.47 16.84
C THR A 373 55.50 4.89 17.42
N ALA A 374 55.53 4.40 18.67
CA ALA A 374 54.33 3.91 19.38
C ALA A 374 53.19 4.95 19.47
N LYS A 375 53.53 6.24 19.46
CA LYS A 375 52.61 7.39 19.51
C LYS A 375 52.18 7.90 18.13
N SER A 376 52.64 7.28 17.04
CA SER A 376 52.37 7.70 15.66
C SER A 376 51.65 6.63 14.83
N LYS A 377 51.06 7.05 13.70
CA LYS A 377 50.44 6.20 12.67
C LYS A 377 50.66 6.83 11.29
N ALA A 378 50.55 6.03 10.22
CA ALA A 378 50.66 6.54 8.84
C ALA A 378 49.36 7.15 8.30
N SER A 379 48.22 6.89 8.95
CA SER A 379 46.92 7.41 8.53
C SER A 379 45.97 7.55 9.70
N GLY A 380 44.96 8.39 9.52
CA GLY A 380 43.89 8.63 10.48
C GLY A 380 42.65 9.17 9.80
N TYR A 381 41.51 9.12 10.50
CA TYR A 381 40.26 9.68 10.00
C TYR A 381 39.34 10.10 11.13
N VAL A 382 38.43 11.02 10.81
CA VAL A 382 37.29 11.42 11.64
C VAL A 382 36.01 11.07 10.90
N GLU A 383 35.04 10.48 11.61
CA GLU A 383 33.70 10.24 11.05
C GLU A 383 32.88 11.52 11.16
N VAL A 384 32.48 12.03 10.00
CA VAL A 384 31.61 13.19 9.81
C VAL A 384 30.37 12.71 9.08
N GLY A 385 29.26 13.41 9.23
CA GLY A 385 28.05 13.10 8.49
C GLY A 385 27.23 14.35 8.25
N ILE A 386 26.30 14.22 7.33
CA ILE A 386 25.34 15.25 6.99
C ILE A 386 23.96 14.69 7.31
N GLN A 387 23.08 15.50 7.89
CA GLN A 387 21.76 15.07 8.31
C GLN A 387 20.75 16.20 8.09
N VAL A 388 19.57 15.89 7.54
CA VAL A 388 18.42 16.81 7.56
C VAL A 388 17.74 16.73 8.92
N VAL A 389 17.42 17.87 9.50
CA VAL A 389 16.71 17.96 10.77
C VAL A 389 15.60 18.98 10.72
N ARG A 390 14.54 18.69 11.47
CA ARG A 390 13.53 19.66 11.86
C ARG A 390 13.62 19.87 13.37
N ASN A 391 13.63 21.13 13.80
CA ASN A 391 13.62 21.48 15.22
C ASN A 391 12.19 21.88 15.61
N ASP A 392 11.76 21.49 16.80
CA ASP A 392 10.57 22.03 17.46
C ASP A 392 10.74 23.53 17.77
N ALA A 393 9.63 24.18 18.09
CA ALA A 393 9.62 25.53 18.68
C ALA A 393 10.54 25.62 19.92
N ASP A 394 10.63 24.54 20.71
CA ASP A 394 11.47 24.45 21.91
C ASP A 394 12.94 24.13 21.60
N GLY A 395 13.30 23.99 20.32
CA GLY A 395 14.66 23.66 19.87
C GLY A 395 15.04 22.18 20.01
N THR A 396 14.11 21.33 20.45
CA THR A 396 14.27 19.87 20.46
C THR A 396 14.20 19.29 19.05
N ARG A 397 14.88 18.14 18.84
CA ARG A 397 15.03 17.52 17.52
C ARG A 397 13.86 16.53 17.32
N MET A 398 12.86 16.87 16.52
CA MET A 398 11.67 16.02 16.31
C MET A 398 11.99 14.77 15.48
N VAL A 399 12.39 14.99 14.23
CA VAL A 399 12.52 13.99 13.18
C VAL A 399 13.77 14.34 12.39
N GLY A 400 14.69 13.37 12.27
CA GLY A 400 15.93 13.53 11.53
C GLY A 400 16.05 12.44 10.49
N GLY A 401 16.38 12.83 9.25
CA GLY A 401 16.70 11.88 8.19
C GLY A 401 17.91 11.02 8.53
N GLU A 402 18.20 10.03 7.69
CA GLU A 402 19.40 9.21 7.86
C GLU A 402 20.66 10.10 7.87
N VAL A 403 21.60 9.80 8.78
CA VAL A 403 22.91 10.46 8.75
C VAL A 403 23.71 9.89 7.57
N ALA A 404 23.87 10.69 6.53
CA ALA A 404 24.73 10.38 5.40
C ALA A 404 26.21 10.46 5.85
N ARG A 405 26.93 9.33 5.86
CA ARG A 405 28.21 9.17 6.58
C ARG A 405 29.42 9.33 5.68
N LEU A 406 30.40 10.11 6.15
CA LEU A 406 31.68 10.38 5.49
C LEU A 406 32.84 10.10 6.44
N LYS A 407 34.00 9.73 5.87
CA LYS A 407 35.28 9.73 6.59
C LYS A 407 36.15 10.86 6.04
N TYR A 408 36.47 11.84 6.87
CA TYR A 408 37.51 12.82 6.58
C TYR A 408 38.86 12.23 6.99
N ARG A 409 39.70 11.89 6.01
CA ARG A 409 40.93 11.14 6.17
C ARG A 409 42.16 12.02 6.03
N ILE A 410 43.22 11.60 6.70
CA ILE A 410 44.60 12.00 6.39
C ILE A 410 45.44 10.75 6.16
N GLN A 411 46.20 10.75 5.09
CA GLN A 411 47.06 9.64 4.69
C GLN A 411 48.44 10.16 4.31
N ASN A 412 49.47 9.53 4.86
CA ASN A 412 50.83 9.68 4.40
C ASN A 412 50.97 8.90 3.08
N LYS A 413 51.12 9.61 1.96
CA LYS A 413 51.34 9.04 0.63
C LYS A 413 52.75 9.31 0.14
N ARG A 414 53.31 8.33 -0.56
CA ARG A 414 54.60 8.45 -1.23
C ARG A 414 54.37 9.08 -2.60
N VAL A 415 54.92 10.28 -2.80
CA VAL A 415 54.80 11.05 -4.04
C VAL A 415 56.16 11.10 -4.72
N ASN A 416 56.21 10.85 -6.03
CA ASN A 416 57.42 10.97 -6.81
C ASN A 416 57.83 12.46 -6.86
N THR A 417 59.09 12.77 -6.54
CA THR A 417 59.57 14.16 -6.58
C THR A 417 60.01 14.60 -7.98
N GLY A 418 59.95 13.71 -8.97
CA GLY A 418 60.47 13.95 -10.32
C GLY A 418 62.00 13.84 -10.41
N LYS A 419 62.70 13.71 -9.27
CA LYS A 419 64.15 13.55 -9.22
C LYS A 419 64.54 12.07 -9.28
N THR A 420 65.69 11.78 -9.87
CA THR A 420 66.32 10.45 -9.87
C THR A 420 67.69 10.54 -9.21
N VAL A 421 68.10 9.48 -8.51
CA VAL A 421 69.42 9.35 -7.88
C VAL A 421 70.02 8.02 -8.27
N LEU A 422 71.32 7.99 -8.56
CA LEU A 422 72.08 6.77 -8.81
C LEU A 422 72.44 6.13 -7.47
N VAL A 423 72.00 4.89 -7.23
CA VAL A 423 72.34 4.13 -6.02
C VAL A 423 72.86 2.77 -6.45
N LEU A 424 74.13 2.48 -6.17
CA LEU A 424 74.81 1.23 -6.56
C LEU A 424 74.65 0.93 -8.07
N GLY A 425 74.88 1.94 -8.92
CA GLY A 425 74.79 1.81 -10.39
C GLY A 425 73.36 1.77 -10.96
N ILE A 426 72.32 1.79 -10.12
CA ILE A 426 70.91 1.74 -10.57
C ILE A 426 70.25 3.11 -10.37
N THR A 427 69.65 3.66 -11.44
CA THR A 427 68.86 4.88 -11.39
C THR A 427 67.54 4.65 -10.64
N ARG A 428 67.38 5.26 -9.47
CA ARG A 428 66.16 5.15 -8.65
C ARG A 428 65.41 6.48 -8.59
N LYS A 429 64.09 6.42 -8.75
CA LYS A 429 63.21 7.59 -8.52
C LYS A 429 63.23 7.98 -7.05
N VAL A 430 63.37 9.28 -6.79
CA VAL A 430 63.28 9.86 -5.46
C VAL A 430 61.81 10.09 -5.13
N TYR A 431 61.45 9.76 -3.91
CA TYR A 431 60.09 9.92 -3.44
C TYR A 431 60.09 10.67 -2.12
N LYS A 432 59.14 11.60 -1.98
CA LYS A 432 58.86 12.30 -0.73
C LYS A 432 57.55 11.79 -0.16
N ARG A 433 57.45 11.78 1.17
CA ARG A 433 56.20 11.48 1.87
C ARG A 433 55.45 12.78 2.13
N VAL A 434 54.20 12.83 1.70
CA VAL A 434 53.32 14.01 1.86
C VAL A 434 52.02 13.55 2.50
N CYS A 435 51.50 14.35 3.45
CA CYS A 435 50.20 14.09 4.03
C CYS A 435 49.09 14.66 3.14
N TYR A 436 48.22 13.78 2.66
CA TYR A 436 47.05 14.16 1.85
C TYR A 436 45.76 14.00 2.64
N ARG A 437 44.88 15.01 2.57
CA ARG A 437 43.55 14.98 3.17
C ARG A 437 42.51 14.68 2.11
N SER A 438 41.56 13.82 2.43
CA SER A 438 40.51 13.39 1.49
C SER A 438 39.24 12.99 2.20
N PHE A 439 38.13 13.04 1.47
CA PHE A 439 36.90 12.39 1.87
C PHE A 439 36.83 10.98 1.27
N SER A 440 36.17 10.07 1.99
CA SER A 440 35.70 8.81 1.43
C SER A 440 34.31 8.52 1.96
N MET A 441 33.44 7.96 1.11
CA MET A 441 32.17 7.38 1.55
C MET A 441 32.41 6.24 2.56
N ARG A 442 31.46 6.02 3.46
CA ARG A 442 31.56 4.96 4.47
C ARG A 442 31.05 3.64 3.93
#